data_AF-A0A918CNT3-F1
#
_entry.id   AF-A0A918CNT3-F1
#
_cell.length_a   1.000
_cell.length_b   1.000
_cell.length_c   1.000
_cell.angle_alpha   90.00
_cell.angle_beta   90.00
_cell.angle_gamma   90.00
#
_symmetry.space_group_name_H-M   'P 1'
#
loop_
_entity.id
_entity.type
_entity.pdbx_description
1 polymer ?
#
loop_
_entity_poly.entity_id
_entity_poly.type
_entity_poly.pdbx_seq_one_letter_code
_entity_poly.pdbx_strand_id
1 'polypeptide(L)'
;MTTIEAPRTPVRPAPKRGVNLEKWGWIYMRVSGVVLIVLIFTHLFVNLMLGDGVKAIDFGFVGGKWADPFWQWWDVAMLWLALIHGANGMRTIVNDYTKPGTAQKLMKLALFLAAAVLIVLGTLVVFTFDPCPAGAPADLLPSFCAA
;
A
#
# COMPACT_ATOMS: atom_id res chain seq x y z
N MET A 1 4.62 -7.21 47.21
CA MET A 1 4.30 -8.61 47.54
C MET A 1 4.12 -9.37 46.25
N THR A 2 5.09 -10.22 45.89
CA THR A 2 4.95 -11.20 44.81
C THR A 2 4.12 -12.36 45.34
N THR A 3 2.91 -12.53 44.80
CA THR A 3 2.05 -13.67 45.13
C THR A 3 2.61 -14.90 44.44
N ILE A 4 3.22 -15.81 45.20
CA ILE A 4 3.67 -17.12 44.71
C ILE A 4 2.42 -18.00 44.58
N GLU A 5 2.18 -18.55 43.38
CA GLU A 5 1.07 -19.46 43.14
C GLU A 5 1.19 -20.75 43.97
N ALA A 6 0.06 -21.29 44.42
CA ALA A 6 0.05 -22.48 45.25
C ALA A 6 0.56 -23.71 44.47
N PRO A 7 1.22 -24.69 45.13
CA PRO A 7 1.83 -25.86 44.48
C PRO A 7 0.88 -26.76 43.67
N ARG A 8 -0.43 -26.53 43.75
CA ARG A 8 -1.48 -27.31 43.07
C ARG A 8 -2.37 -26.46 42.16
N THR A 9 -1.89 -25.28 41.79
CA THR A 9 -2.62 -24.43 40.84
C THR A 9 -2.74 -25.19 39.52
N PRO A 10 -3.96 -25.46 39.02
CA PRO A 10 -4.12 -26.20 37.77
C PRO A 10 -3.35 -25.47 36.68
N VAL A 11 -2.50 -26.21 35.95
CA VAL A 11 -1.70 -25.66 34.85
C VAL A 11 -2.67 -24.97 33.90
N ARG A 12 -2.53 -23.65 33.75
CA ARG A 12 -3.31 -22.89 32.77
C ARG A 12 -3.13 -23.60 31.42
N PRO A 13 -4.20 -24.04 30.74
CA PRO A 13 -4.07 -24.69 29.45
C PRO A 13 -3.24 -23.78 28.55
N ALA A 14 -2.23 -24.37 27.90
CA ALA A 14 -1.37 -23.63 26.98
C ALA A 14 -2.27 -22.82 26.03
N PRO A 15 -2.02 -21.52 25.84
CA PRO A 15 -2.86 -20.70 24.99
C PRO A 15 -3.00 -21.38 23.62
N LYS A 16 -4.24 -21.53 23.15
CA LYS A 16 -4.56 -22.24 21.91
C LYS A 16 -3.61 -21.76 20.80
N ARG A 17 -2.97 -22.71 20.12
CA ARG A 17 -2.01 -22.52 19.02
C ARG A 17 -2.71 -21.92 17.79
N GLY A 18 -3.11 -20.65 17.88
CA GLY A 18 -3.66 -19.86 16.78
C GLY A 18 -2.55 -19.15 15.99
N VAL A 19 -2.89 -18.63 14.81
CA VAL A 19 -1.99 -17.75 14.06
C VAL A 19 -1.70 -16.48 14.88
N ASN A 20 -0.41 -16.23 15.15
CA ASN A 20 0.03 -15.01 15.83
C ASN A 20 -0.01 -13.85 14.81
N LEU A 21 -1.15 -13.15 14.75
CA LEU A 21 -1.38 -12.02 13.85
C LEU A 21 -0.37 -10.89 14.07
N GLU A 22 0.09 -10.68 15.30
CA GLU A 22 1.10 -9.68 15.62
C GLU A 22 2.46 -10.04 15.02
N LYS A 23 2.87 -11.32 15.12
CA LYS A 23 4.08 -11.82 14.46
C LYS A 23 3.99 -11.65 12.94
N TRP A 24 2.87 -12.02 12.32
CA TRP A 24 2.70 -11.87 10.87
C TRP A 24 2.66 -10.41 10.43
N GLY A 25 1.99 -9.53 11.18
CA GLY A 25 2.01 -8.08 10.93
C GLY A 25 3.42 -7.50 11.08
N TRP A 26 4.18 -7.97 12.08
CA TRP A 26 5.58 -7.57 12.25
C TRP A 26 6.43 -7.96 11.05
N ILE A 27 6.34 -9.23 10.60
CA ILE A 27 7.09 -9.73 9.43
C ILE A 27 6.70 -8.95 8.18
N TYR A 28 5.40 -8.72 7.97
CA TYR A 28 4.89 -7.94 6.85
C TYR A 28 5.56 -6.56 6.79
N MET A 29 5.62 -5.81 7.89
CA MET A 29 6.24 -4.48 7.90
C MET A 29 7.72 -4.50 7.49
N ARG A 30 8.48 -5.54 7.84
CA ARG A 30 9.92 -5.62 7.52
C ARG A 30 10.11 -5.99 6.05
N VAL A 31 9.42 -7.05 5.60
CA VAL A 31 9.53 -7.54 4.23
C VAL A 31 9.00 -6.49 3.25
N SER A 32 7.82 -5.92 3.50
CA SER A 32 7.26 -4.87 2.65
C SER A 32 8.16 -3.63 2.63
N GLY A 33 8.76 -3.22 3.75
CA GLY A 33 9.68 -2.09 3.79
C GLY A 33 10.89 -2.27 2.86
N VAL A 34 11.53 -3.45 2.90
CA VAL A 34 12.67 -3.76 2.01
C VAL A 34 12.26 -3.77 0.54
N VAL A 35 11.12 -4.40 0.21
CA VAL A 35 10.60 -4.43 -1.17
C VAL A 35 10.24 -3.02 -1.65
N LEU A 36 9.62 -2.22 -0.78
CA LEU A 36 9.22 -0.85 -1.08
C LEU A 36 10.41 0.07 -1.37
N ILE A 37 11.59 -0.17 -0.80
CA ILE A 37 12.80 0.59 -1.18
C ILE A 37 13.04 0.46 -2.68
N VAL A 38 13.05 -0.75 -3.22
CA VAL A 38 13.29 -0.95 -4.65
C VAL A 38 12.14 -0.34 -5.47
N LEU A 39 10.90 -0.66 -5.11
CA LEU A 39 9.71 -0.20 -5.84
C LEU A 39 9.65 1.33 -5.92
N ILE A 40 9.71 2.01 -4.77
CA ILE A 40 9.58 3.46 -4.67
C ILE A 40 10.76 4.15 -5.34
N PHE A 41 12.01 3.70 -5.13
CA PHE A 41 13.16 4.37 -5.74
C PHE A 41 13.15 4.26 -7.26
N THR A 42 12.79 3.11 -7.84
CA THR A 42 12.65 3.00 -9.29
C THR A 42 11.55 3.93 -9.80
N HIS A 43 10.40 4.00 -9.12
CA HIS A 43 9.31 4.90 -9.53
C HIS A 43 9.73 6.36 -9.44
N LEU A 44 10.35 6.79 -8.35
CA LEU A 44 10.87 8.15 -8.22
C LEU A 44 11.94 8.43 -9.28
N PHE A 45 12.88 7.51 -9.50
CA PHE A 45 13.96 7.69 -10.46
C PHE A 45 13.44 7.85 -11.89
N VAL A 46 12.53 6.97 -12.34
CA VAL A 46 11.96 7.02 -13.68
C VAL A 46 11.13 8.28 -13.91
N ASN A 47 10.36 8.71 -12.90
CA ASN A 47 9.48 9.87 -13.05
C ASN A 47 10.19 11.22 -12.79
N LEU A 48 11.31 11.24 -12.06
CA LEU A 48 12.01 12.49 -11.68
C LEU A 48 13.34 12.71 -12.41
N MET A 49 14.11 11.65 -12.67
CA MET A 49 15.51 11.77 -13.10
C MET A 49 15.73 11.44 -14.59
N LEU A 50 14.80 10.73 -15.23
CA LEU A 50 14.87 10.41 -16.65
C LEU A 50 14.11 11.43 -17.50
N GLY A 51 14.52 11.58 -18.77
CA GLY A 51 13.88 12.51 -19.71
C GLY A 51 13.86 13.95 -19.19
N ASP A 52 12.71 14.61 -19.30
CA ASP A 52 12.49 15.96 -18.75
C ASP A 52 11.98 15.96 -17.30
N GLY A 53 12.07 14.82 -16.60
CA GLY A 53 11.61 14.62 -15.24
C GLY A 53 10.10 14.89 -15.10
N VAL A 54 9.73 15.60 -14.03
CA VAL A 54 8.32 15.91 -13.73
C VAL A 54 7.59 16.69 -14.82
N LYS A 55 8.33 17.38 -15.70
CA LYS A 55 7.73 18.16 -16.79
C LYS A 55 7.22 17.28 -17.94
N ALA A 56 7.71 16.05 -18.05
CA ALA A 56 7.24 15.08 -19.03
C ALA A 56 6.00 14.30 -18.56
N ILE A 57 5.55 14.45 -17.31
CA ILE A 57 4.44 13.67 -16.77
C ILE A 57 3.11 14.25 -17.27
N ASP A 58 2.58 13.67 -18.33
CA ASP A 58 1.26 13.93 -18.89
C ASP A 58 0.47 12.63 -19.15
N PHE A 59 -0.66 12.72 -19.85
CA PHE A 59 -1.48 11.56 -20.22
C PHE A 59 -0.69 10.56 -21.09
N GLY A 60 0.07 11.05 -22.07
CA GLY A 60 0.85 10.23 -22.99
C GLY A 60 1.98 9.48 -22.28
N PHE A 61 2.65 10.13 -21.33
CA PHE A 61 3.66 9.48 -20.50
C PHE A 61 3.09 8.36 -19.64
N VAL A 62 1.98 8.61 -18.93
CA VAL A 62 1.33 7.60 -18.09
C VAL A 62 0.78 6.47 -18.95
N GLY A 63 0.11 6.79 -20.05
CA GLY A 63 -0.43 5.80 -20.98
C GLY A 63 0.64 4.96 -21.64
N GLY A 64 1.80 5.54 -21.94
CA GLY A 64 2.93 4.78 -22.46
C GLY A 64 3.53 3.81 -21.46
N LYS A 65 3.61 4.18 -20.17
CA LYS A 65 4.02 3.22 -19.13
C LYS A 65 2.99 2.11 -18.98
N TRP A 66 1.71 2.44 -18.84
CA TRP A 66 0.66 1.46 -18.58
C TRP A 66 0.21 0.67 -19.81
N ALA A 67 0.74 0.96 -21.00
CA ALA A 67 0.64 0.05 -22.15
C ALA A 67 1.53 -1.19 -22.01
N ASP A 68 2.54 -1.16 -21.12
CA ASP A 68 3.37 -2.31 -20.77
C ASP A 68 2.90 -2.94 -19.44
N PRO A 69 2.49 -4.23 -19.43
CA PRO A 69 2.06 -4.93 -18.22
C PRO A 69 3.08 -4.92 -17.08
N PHE A 70 4.38 -4.82 -17.39
CA PHE A 70 5.42 -4.73 -16.37
C PHE A 70 5.20 -3.52 -15.45
N TRP A 71 4.95 -2.33 -16.01
CA TRP A 71 4.73 -1.12 -15.23
C TRP A 71 3.38 -1.12 -14.50
N GLN A 72 2.34 -1.72 -15.09
CA GLN A 72 1.05 -1.89 -14.41
C GLN A 72 1.22 -2.69 -13.11
N TRP A 73 1.88 -3.85 -13.18
CA TRP A 73 2.12 -4.68 -12.00
C TRP A 73 3.13 -4.05 -11.03
N TRP A 74 4.12 -3.30 -11.52
CA TRP A 74 5.04 -2.54 -10.68
C TRP A 74 4.28 -1.52 -9.81
N ASP A 75 3.45 -0.69 -10.44
CA ASP A 75 2.69 0.36 -9.76
C ASP A 75 1.61 -0.23 -8.85
N VAL A 76 0.92 -1.32 -9.25
CA VAL A 76 -0.06 -2.01 -8.39
C VAL A 76 0.59 -2.69 -7.19
N ALA A 77 1.72 -3.37 -7.37
CA ALA A 77 2.46 -3.97 -6.27
C ALA A 77 2.90 -2.90 -5.26
N MET A 78 3.39 -1.76 -5.76
CA MET A 78 3.74 -0.62 -4.91
C MET A 78 2.54 -0.03 -4.20
N LEU A 79 1.43 0.21 -4.90
CA LEU A 79 0.18 0.73 -4.33
C LEU A 79 -0.28 -0.10 -3.14
N TRP A 80 -0.39 -1.41 -3.32
CA TRP A 80 -0.83 -2.34 -2.29
C TRP A 80 0.14 -2.38 -1.11
N LEU A 81 1.43 -2.57 -1.39
CA LEU A 81 2.44 -2.67 -0.33
C LEU A 81 2.55 -1.35 0.45
N ALA A 82 2.59 -0.21 -0.24
CA ALA A 82 2.75 1.11 0.38
C ALA A 82 1.54 1.51 1.22
N LEU A 83 0.31 1.34 0.71
CA LEU A 83 -0.89 1.71 1.46
C LEU A 83 -1.11 0.80 2.67
N ILE A 84 -0.89 -0.52 2.54
CA ILE A 84 -1.01 -1.44 3.68
C ILE A 84 0.12 -1.21 4.69
N HIS A 85 1.36 -0.98 4.24
CA HIS A 85 2.49 -0.64 5.11
C HIS A 85 2.23 0.67 5.87
N GLY A 86 1.84 1.71 5.16
CA GLY A 86 1.48 3.01 5.73
C GLY A 86 0.30 2.91 6.71
N ALA A 87 -0.77 2.22 6.35
CA ALA A 87 -1.94 2.04 7.21
C ALA A 87 -1.62 1.26 8.50
N ASN A 88 -0.78 0.22 8.41
CA ASN A 88 -0.31 -0.51 9.59
C ASN A 88 0.59 0.35 10.48
N GLY A 89 1.48 1.16 9.90
CA GLY A 89 2.28 2.14 10.65
C GLY A 89 1.41 3.18 11.35
N MET A 90 0.44 3.75 10.63
CA MET A 90 -0.53 4.70 11.18
C MET A 90 -1.41 4.09 12.27
N ARG A 91 -1.78 2.82 12.16
CA ARG A 91 -2.48 2.09 13.22
C ARG A 91 -1.66 2.05 14.51
N THR A 92 -0.34 1.82 14.41
CA THR A 92 0.57 1.87 15.57
C THR A 92 0.58 3.26 16.19
N ILE A 93 0.78 4.31 15.38
CA ILE A 93 0.72 5.70 15.83
C ILE A 93 -0.62 6.01 16.52
N VAL A 94 -1.76 5.63 15.95
CA VAL A 94 -3.06 5.83 16.58
C VAL A 94 -3.14 5.13 17.94
N ASN A 95 -2.62 3.90 18.07
CA ASN A 95 -2.63 3.20 19.35
C ASN A 95 -1.74 3.89 20.40
N ASP A 96 -0.63 4.49 19.98
CA ASP A 96 0.35 5.12 20.89
C ASP A 96 -0.08 6.54 21.31
N TYR A 97 -0.77 7.28 20.44
CA TYR A 97 -1.10 8.69 20.65
C TYR A 97 -2.57 8.97 21.00
N THR A 98 -3.42 7.95 21.09
CA THR A 98 -4.84 8.15 21.45
C THR A 98 -5.27 7.26 22.62
N LYS A 99 -6.18 7.77 23.46
CA LYS A 99 -6.75 6.98 24.55
C LYS A 99 -7.70 5.91 23.99
N PRO A 100 -7.72 4.70 24.57
CA PRO A 100 -8.71 3.68 24.23
C PRO A 100 -10.14 4.22 24.40
N GLY A 101 -10.95 4.12 23.35
CA GLY A 101 -12.31 4.68 23.35
C GLY A 101 -12.88 4.83 21.94
N THR A 102 -13.99 5.55 21.82
CA THR A 102 -14.70 5.75 20.54
C THR A 102 -13.83 6.47 19.51
N ALA A 103 -13.12 7.53 19.90
CA ALA A 103 -12.25 8.28 18.98
C ALA A 103 -11.18 7.39 18.34
N GLN A 104 -10.46 6.59 19.14
CA GLN A 104 -9.45 5.66 18.64
C GLN A 104 -10.04 4.61 17.70
N LYS A 105 -11.25 4.09 18.00
CA LYS A 105 -11.95 3.13 17.12
C LYS A 105 -12.31 3.77 15.78
N LEU A 106 -12.85 4.99 15.80
CA LEU A 106 -13.20 5.74 14.58
C LEU A 106 -11.97 6.06 13.73
N MET A 107 -10.86 6.46 14.35
CA MET A 107 -9.60 6.71 13.62
C MET A 107 -9.07 5.44 12.94
N LYS A 108 -9.08 4.30 13.64
CA LYS A 108 -8.68 3.02 13.04
C LYS A 108 -9.62 2.58 11.92
N LEU A 109 -10.92 2.80 12.07
CA LEU A 109 -11.92 2.52 11.03
C LEU A 109 -11.69 3.42 9.80
N ALA A 110 -11.49 4.73 10.02
CA ALA A 110 -11.20 5.68 8.95
C ALA A 110 -9.90 5.31 8.20
N LEU A 111 -8.84 4.94 8.91
CA LEU A 111 -7.60 4.46 8.29
C LEU A 111 -7.82 3.21 7.43
N PHE A 112 -8.57 2.23 7.95
CA PHE A 112 -8.88 1.01 7.20
C PHE A 112 -9.70 1.32 5.94
N LEU A 113 -10.76 2.12 6.07
CA LEU A 113 -11.62 2.50 4.95
C LEU A 113 -10.85 3.31 3.90
N ALA A 114 -10.03 4.29 4.32
CA ALA A 114 -9.21 5.07 3.41
C ALA A 114 -8.23 4.18 2.63
N ALA A 115 -7.52 3.28 3.31
CA ALA A 115 -6.61 2.35 2.65
C ALA A 115 -7.37 1.43 1.67
N ALA A 116 -8.50 0.84 2.09
CA ALA A 116 -9.30 -0.04 1.24
C ALA A 116 -9.82 0.68 0.00
N VAL A 117 -10.39 1.89 0.16
CA VAL A 117 -10.90 2.70 -0.95
C VAL A 117 -9.78 3.06 -1.93
N LEU A 118 -8.64 3.56 -1.43
CA LEU A 118 -7.53 3.96 -2.30
C LEU A 118 -6.89 2.77 -3.03
N ILE A 119 -6.78 1.61 -2.38
CA ILE A 119 -6.29 0.38 -3.01
C ILE A 119 -7.23 -0.06 -4.13
N VAL A 120 -8.54 -0.14 -3.86
CA VAL A 120 -9.53 -0.57 -4.85
C VAL A 120 -9.58 0.42 -6.01
N LEU A 121 -9.71 1.72 -5.71
CA LEU A 121 -9.75 2.78 -6.71
C LEU A 121 -8.47 2.80 -7.56
N GLY A 122 -7.29 2.78 -6.93
CA GLY A 122 -6.03 2.79 -7.67
C GLY A 122 -5.84 1.53 -8.53
N THR A 123 -6.22 0.35 -8.02
CA THR A 123 -6.16 -0.90 -8.80
C THR A 123 -7.09 -0.85 -10.00
N LEU A 124 -8.32 -0.33 -9.81
CA LEU A 124 -9.26 -0.10 -10.91
C LEU A 124 -8.65 0.85 -11.93
N VAL A 125 -8.16 2.01 -11.49
CA VAL A 125 -7.55 3.01 -12.39
C VAL A 125 -6.44 2.39 -13.24
N VAL A 126 -5.51 1.62 -12.67
CA VAL A 126 -4.42 1.02 -13.46
C VAL A 126 -4.94 0.02 -14.50
N PHE A 127 -5.85 -0.88 -14.13
CA PHE A 127 -6.29 -1.96 -15.01
C PHE A 127 -7.45 -1.61 -15.94
N THR A 128 -8.15 -0.50 -15.69
CA THR A 128 -9.19 0.02 -16.58
C THR A 128 -8.75 1.27 -17.34
N PHE A 129 -7.48 1.67 -17.23
CA PHE A 129 -6.93 2.76 -18.02
C PHE A 129 -6.82 2.33 -19.49
N ASP A 130 -7.44 3.10 -20.37
CA ASP A 130 -7.26 2.97 -21.81
C ASP A 130 -6.14 3.93 -22.24
N PRO A 131 -4.99 3.44 -22.75
CA PRO A 131 -3.92 4.29 -23.24
C PRO A 131 -4.26 4.98 -24.57
N CYS A 132 -5.24 4.48 -25.32
CA CYS A 132 -5.65 5.02 -26.61
C CYS A 132 -7.17 5.26 -26.68
N PRO A 133 -7.73 6.13 -25.81
CA PRO A 133 -9.16 6.36 -25.75
C PRO A 133 -9.66 7.04 -27.04
N ALA A 134 -10.76 6.51 -27.58
CA ALA A 134 -11.37 7.04 -28.79
C ALA A 134 -11.76 8.52 -28.64
N GLY A 135 -11.39 9.35 -29.62
CA GLY A 135 -11.74 10.78 -29.65
C GLY A 135 -10.89 11.68 -28.77
N ALA A 136 -9.78 11.19 -28.21
CA ALA A 136 -8.83 12.03 -27.48
C ALA A 136 -7.96 12.90 -28.41
N PRO A 137 -7.47 14.06 -27.95
CA PRO A 137 -6.58 14.91 -28.71
C PRO A 137 -5.28 14.18 -29.07
N ALA A 138 -4.87 14.22 -30.34
CA ALA A 138 -3.70 13.51 -30.82
C ALA A 138 -2.37 13.98 -30.19
N ASP A 139 -2.31 15.22 -29.68
CA ASP A 139 -1.15 15.78 -28.99
C ASP A 139 -0.95 15.22 -27.57
N LEU A 140 -1.99 14.64 -26.97
CA LEU A 140 -1.94 14.03 -25.64
C LEU A 140 -1.75 12.51 -25.68
N LEU A 141 -1.91 11.89 -26.85
CA LEU A 141 -1.83 10.44 -26.99
C LEU A 141 -0.39 9.95 -27.12
N PRO A 142 -0.05 8.78 -26.55
CA PRO A 142 1.22 8.13 -26.83
C PRO A 142 1.41 7.85 -28.33
N SER A 143 2.66 7.92 -28.81
CA SER A 143 2.99 7.76 -30.24
C SER A 143 2.69 6.38 -30.85
N PHE A 144 2.42 5.36 -30.02
CA PHE A 144 2.00 4.03 -30.47
C PHE A 144 0.48 3.90 -30.66
N CYS A 145 -0.31 4.87 -30.20
CA CYS A 145 -1.73 4.88 -30.49
C CYS A 145 -1.90 5.13 -31.99
N ALA A 146 -2.55 4.19 -32.67
CA ALA A 146 -2.92 4.38 -34.07
C ALA A 146 -3.90 5.56 -34.17
N ALA A 147 -3.63 6.50 -35.07
CA ALA A 147 -4.55 7.57 -35.41
C ALA A 147 -5.84 7.05 -36.06
#